data_AF-A0A2G4HLV0-F1
#
_entry.id   AF-A0A2G4HLV0-F1
#
_cell.length_a   1.000
_cell.length_b   1.000
_cell.length_c   1.000
_cell.angle_alpha   90.00
_cell.angle_beta   90.00
_cell.angle_gamma   90.00
#
_symmetry.space_group_name_H-M   'P 1'
#
loop_
_entity.id
_entity.type
_entity.pdbx_description
1 polymer ?
#
loop_
_entity_poly.entity_id
_entity_poly.type
_entity_poly.pdbx_seq_one_letter_code
_entity_poly.pdbx_strand_id
1 'polypeptide(L)' 'MGVPTALPVAPVRTDTIVAAPTERFHTVQEGDSLTRSSAHHYGTPNRWPDIYEANRDVLRGENALRPGRRLRIP' A
#
# COMPACT_ATOMS: atom_id res chain seq x y z
N MET A 1 25.92 10.11 46.50
CA MET A 1 24.55 10.30 45.99
C MET A 1 24.68 10.62 44.49
N GLY A 2 24.85 9.69 43.55
CA GLY A 2 24.05 8.50 43.33
C GLY A 2 22.83 8.84 42.48
N VAL A 3 22.99 9.31 41.25
CA VAL A 3 21.90 9.34 40.27
C VAL A 3 21.97 8.08 39.42
N PRO A 4 21.07 7.10 39.60
CA PRO A 4 20.78 6.12 38.58
C PRO A 4 19.72 6.72 37.66
N THR A 5 20.01 6.90 36.37
CA THR A 5 18.93 7.02 35.39
C THR A 5 19.27 6.21 34.18
N ALA A 6 18.36 5.28 33.92
CA ALA A 6 18.49 4.13 33.06
C ALA A 6 18.33 4.49 31.57
N LEU A 7 19.06 3.73 30.75
CA LEU A 7 18.71 3.04 29.50
C LEU A 7 17.86 3.74 28.41
N PRO A 8 18.12 3.41 27.12
CA PRO A 8 17.75 4.22 25.97
C PRO A 8 16.25 4.16 25.66
N VAL A 9 15.68 5.31 25.31
CA VAL A 9 14.37 5.35 24.65
C VAL A 9 14.54 4.81 23.23
N ALA A 10 14.27 3.52 23.04
CA ALA A 10 13.94 3.02 21.72
C ALA A 10 12.73 3.83 21.22
N PRO A 11 12.76 4.38 19.99
CA PRO A 11 11.53 4.88 19.41
C PRO A 11 10.65 3.66 19.16
N VAL A 12 9.70 3.44 20.06
CA VAL A 12 8.48 2.68 19.79
C VAL A 12 7.93 3.23 18.47
N ARG A 13 8.09 2.46 17.38
CA ARG A 13 7.31 2.69 16.17
C ARG A 13 5.89 2.24 16.45
N THR A 14 5.17 3.04 17.22
CA THR A 14 3.72 3.11 17.13
C THR A 14 3.40 3.82 15.83
N ASP A 15 3.43 3.08 14.72
CA ASP A 15 2.67 3.48 13.54
C ASP A 15 1.20 3.16 13.82
N THR A 16 0.60 3.96 14.68
CA THR A 16 -0.86 4.09 14.72
C THR A 16 -1.13 5.52 14.30
N ILE A 17 -0.82 5.79 13.03
CA ILE A 17 -1.26 7.01 12.39
C ILE A 17 -2.76 6.90 12.19
N VAL A 18 -3.49 7.86 12.74
CA VAL A 18 -4.83 8.21 12.28
C VAL A 18 -4.67 8.54 10.80
N ALA A 19 -4.91 7.56 9.94
CA ALA A 19 -4.74 7.73 8.51
C ALA A 19 -5.79 8.75 8.07
N ALA A 20 -5.32 9.95 7.71
CA ALA A 20 -5.90 10.70 6.60
C ALA A 20 -6.18 9.74 5.42
N PRO A 21 -6.89 10.13 4.36
CA PRO A 21 -6.84 9.35 3.11
C PRO A 21 -5.41 9.44 2.54
N THR A 22 -4.45 8.78 3.18
CA THR A 22 -3.11 8.54 2.72
C THR A 22 -3.33 7.63 1.55
N GLU A 23 -3.11 8.16 0.35
CA GLU A 23 -3.16 7.40 -0.90
C GLU A 23 -2.55 6.03 -0.65
N ARG A 24 -3.38 5.00 -0.78
CA ARG A 24 -2.93 3.63 -0.52
C ARG A 24 -2.09 3.22 -1.71
N PHE A 25 -0.95 2.59 -1.45
CA PHE A 25 -0.12 2.03 -2.51
C PHE A 25 -0.02 0.53 -2.32
N HIS A 26 -0.31 -0.23 -3.38
CA HIS A 26 -0.14 -1.68 -3.42
C HIS A 26 1.07 -2.05 -4.24
N THR A 27 1.96 -2.88 -3.70
CA THR A 27 3.05 -3.47 -4.48
C THR A 27 2.55 -4.77 -5.09
N VAL A 28 2.46 -4.80 -6.42
CA VAL A 28 2.07 -5.97 -7.18
C VAL A 28 3.05 -7.11 -6.87
N GLN A 29 2.52 -8.28 -6.54
CA GLN A 29 3.30 -9.49 -6.35
C GLN A 29 3.18 -10.40 -7.58
N GLU A 30 4.02 -11.42 -7.66
CA GLU A 30 3.95 -12.38 -8.76
C GLU A 30 2.62 -13.13 -8.71
N GLY A 31 1.88 -13.13 -9.82
CA GLY A 31 0.52 -13.68 -9.88
C GLY A 31 -0.57 -12.77 -9.29
N ASP A 32 -0.25 -11.54 -8.88
CA ASP A 32 -1.25 -10.54 -8.54
C ASP A 32 -1.93 -10.00 -9.81
N SER A 33 -3.16 -9.50 -9.68
CA SER A 33 -3.96 -8.97 -10.78
C SER A 33 -4.75 -7.78 -10.28
N LEU A 34 -5.06 -6.81 -11.14
CA LEU A 34 -5.82 -5.61 -10.78
C LEU A 34 -7.12 -5.95 -10.05
N THR A 35 -7.82 -6.98 -10.55
CA THR A 35 -9.04 -7.53 -9.98
C THR A 35 -8.84 -8.09 -8.57
N ARG A 36 -7.70 -8.73 -8.31
CA ARG A 36 -7.35 -9.37 -7.04
C ARG A 36 -6.90 -8.33 -6.01
N SER A 37 -6.05 -7.39 -6.44
CA SER A 37 -5.71 -6.17 -5.69
C SER A 37 -6.98 -5.40 -5.31
N SER A 38 -7.90 -5.19 -6.26
CA SER A 38 -9.17 -4.52 -6.03
C SER A 38 -10.03 -5.23 -4.99
N ALA A 39 -10.20 -6.56 -5.12
CA ALA A 39 -10.94 -7.34 -4.14
C ALA A 39 -10.29 -7.27 -2.75
N HIS A 40 -8.97 -7.22 -2.66
CA HIS A 40 -8.25 -7.10 -1.40
C HIS A 40 -8.41 -5.72 -0.74
N HIS A 41 -8.38 -4.63 -1.52
CA HIS A 41 -8.42 -3.27 -0.99
C HIS A 41 -9.83 -2.69 -0.85
N TYR A 42 -10.72 -2.96 -1.81
CA TYR A 42 -12.09 -2.47 -1.82
C TYR A 42 -13.12 -3.51 -1.37
N GLY A 43 -12.71 -4.77 -1.18
CA GLY A 43 -13.65 -5.88 -0.95
C GLY A 43 -14.41 -6.31 -2.21
N THR A 44 -14.16 -5.67 -3.37
CA THR A 44 -14.82 -6.02 -4.63
C THR A 44 -13.83 -6.06 -5.79
N PRO A 45 -13.90 -7.08 -6.66
CA PRO A 45 -13.12 -7.11 -7.88
C PRO A 45 -13.51 -6.00 -8.87
N ASN A 46 -14.73 -5.44 -8.78
CA ASN A 46 -15.26 -4.50 -9.78
C ASN A 46 -14.62 -3.10 -9.75
N ARG A 47 -13.79 -2.78 -8.75
CA ARG A 47 -13.05 -1.50 -8.64
C ARG A 47 -11.67 -1.55 -9.29
N TRP A 48 -11.34 -2.64 -9.99
CA TRP A 48 -10.12 -2.74 -10.78
C TRP A 48 -9.96 -1.64 -11.85
N PRO A 49 -11.04 -1.12 -12.50
CA PRO A 49 -10.92 -0.05 -13.47
C PRO A 49 -10.46 1.25 -12.81
N ASP A 50 -10.97 1.59 -11.62
CA ASP A 50 -10.54 2.78 -10.86
C ASP A 50 -9.02 2.72 -10.57
N ILE A 51 -8.52 1.55 -10.14
CA ILE A 51 -7.09 1.34 -9.93
C ILE A 51 -6.34 1.50 -11.25
N TYR A 52 -6.83 0.91 -12.33
CA TYR A 52 -6.17 1.01 -13.63
C TYR A 52 -6.12 2.45 -14.14
N GLU A 53 -7.21 3.21 -14.02
CA GLU A 53 -7.29 4.62 -14.39
C GLU A 53 -6.32 5.47 -13.58
N ALA A 54 -6.31 5.32 -12.25
CA ALA A 54 -5.38 6.01 -11.35
C ALA A 54 -3.91 5.67 -11.62
N ASN A 55 -3.64 4.59 -12.36
CA ASN A 55 -2.31 4.10 -12.68
C ASN A 55 -2.03 4.03 -14.18
N ARG A 56 -2.82 4.65 -15.06
CA ARG A 56 -2.57 4.58 -16.52
C ARG A 56 -1.22 5.14 -16.92
N ASP A 57 -0.66 6.03 -16.11
CA ASP A 57 0.70 6.55 -16.25
C ASP A 57 1.76 5.45 -16.14
N VAL A 58 1.51 4.42 -15.32
CA VAL A 58 2.43 3.29 -15.08
C VAL A 58 1.97 1.98 -15.72
N LEU A 59 0.66 1.76 -15.90
CA LEU A 59 0.06 0.59 -16.52
C LEU A 59 -0.40 0.91 -17.94
N ARG A 60 0.22 0.25 -18.92
CA ARG A 60 -0.14 0.38 -20.34
C ARG A 60 -1.23 -0.61 -20.79
N GLY A 61 -1.67 -1.50 -19.90
CA GLY A 61 -2.71 -2.49 -20.14
C GLY A 61 -2.93 -3.38 -18.92
N GLU A 62 -3.99 -4.17 -18.93
CA GLU A 62 -4.34 -5.09 -17.84
C GLU A 62 -3.25 -6.14 -17.58
N ASN A 63 -2.59 -6.61 -18.64
CA ASN A 63 -1.44 -7.53 -18.57
C ASN A 63 -0.09 -6.79 -18.37
N ALA A 64 -0.08 -5.47 -18.24
CA ALA A 64 1.13 -4.71 -17.97
C ALA A 64 1.48 -4.67 -16.46
N LEU A 65 0.67 -5.33 -15.63
CA LEU A 65 0.95 -5.56 -14.22
C LEU A 65 2.21 -6.43 -14.11
N ARG A 66 3.30 -5.84 -13.61
CA ARG A 66 4.54 -6.56 -13.32
C ARG A 66 4.75 -6.63 -11.81
N PRO A 67 5.21 -7.76 -11.27
CA PRO A 67 5.58 -7.87 -9.87
C PRO A 67 6.66 -6.84 -9.51
N GLY A 68 6.60 -6.32 -8.28
CA GLY A 68 7.46 -5.25 -7.77
C GLY A 68 6.99 -3.83 -8.12
N ARG A 69 5.88 -3.67 -8.85
CA ARG A 69 5.37 -2.34 -9.24
C ARG A 69 4.41 -1.78 -8.19
N ARG A 70 4.56 -0.50 -7.86
CA ARG A 70 3.62 0.22 -6.99
C ARG A 70 2.42 0.72 -7.78
N LEU A 71 1.22 0.37 -7.33
CA LEU A 71 -0.06 0.86 -7.82
C LEU A 71 -0.67 1.80 -6.79
N ARG A 72 -1.16 2.94 -7.24
CA ARG A 72 -2.09 3.76 -6.47
C ARG A 72 -3.43 3.06 -6.33
N ILE A 73 -3.93 3.00 -5.13
CA ILE A 73 -5.27 2.54 -4.79
C ILE A 73 -6.04 3.79 -4.36
N PRO A 74 -6.90 4.36 -5.23
CA PRO A 74 -7.67 5.56 -4.92
C PRO A 74 -8.67 5.40 -3.77
#